data_AF-A0AAW1IRY8-F1
#
_entry.id   AF-A0AAW1IRY8-F1
#
_cell.length_a   1.000
_cell.length_b   1.000
_cell.length_c   1.000
_cell.angle_alpha   90.00
_cell.angle_beta   90.00
_cell.angle_gamma   90.00
#
_symmetry.space_group_name_H-M   'P 1'
#
loop_
_entity.id
_entity.type
_entity.pdbx_description
1 polymer ?
#
loop_
_entity_poly.entity_id
_entity_poly.type
_entity_poly.pdbx_seq_one_letter_code
_entity_poly.pdbx_strand_id
1 'polypeptide(L)'
;MMRAACNPHVYRTPTPLASPSSIKPLNIHSRPFRSSSLPLLSLHSNSFGRFLQLKATAADDADTNSATTDNPDAYQEYEVEIEQPYGLKFAKGRDGATYIDAIAPGLSADKTGKFTIGDKVIATSAVFGTEIWPAAEYGRTMYTIRQRIGPLYMKMQKRFGNLDYGAAQLSEKEIIRAERNSGFISDRVREIQLQNYQRKMEQKQRREKELREGLQLYKSGKYEEAREKFESVLGSMPTPDEASVASYNVACCYSKLNQIQAGLSALEDALKQGYEDFKRIRTDPDLANLRTSADFETLLKKFDESFINENAINAIKSLFGLFNRN
;
A
#
# COMPACT_ATOMS: atom_id res chain seq x y z
N MET A 1 19.49 -42.77 -24.13
CA MET A 1 18.30 -42.18 -24.81
C MET A 1 17.16 -42.03 -23.79
N MET A 2 17.17 -40.94 -23.01
CA MET A 2 16.11 -40.61 -22.03
C MET A 2 15.60 -39.21 -22.39
N ARG A 3 14.31 -39.10 -22.72
CA ARG A 3 13.68 -37.87 -23.21
C ARG A 3 13.29 -36.95 -22.05
N ALA A 4 13.95 -35.79 -22.03
CA ALA A 4 13.47 -34.46 -21.66
C ALA A 4 12.45 -34.32 -20.52
N ALA A 5 12.97 -33.98 -19.33
CA ALA A 5 12.28 -33.25 -18.29
C ALA A 5 11.90 -31.83 -18.76
N CYS A 6 10.67 -31.40 -18.47
CA CYS A 6 10.14 -30.04 -18.61
C CYS A 6 10.31 -29.40 -20.01
N ASN A 7 9.26 -29.51 -20.84
CA ASN A 7 9.12 -28.69 -22.03
C ASN A 7 8.69 -27.26 -21.64
N PRO A 8 9.49 -26.21 -21.89
CA PRO A 8 9.18 -24.82 -21.49
C PRO A 8 8.19 -24.09 -22.43
N HIS A 9 7.42 -24.81 -23.24
CA HIS A 9 6.57 -24.23 -24.28
C HIS A 9 5.17 -23.76 -23.83
N VAL A 10 5.04 -23.20 -22.62
CA VAL A 10 3.85 -22.44 -22.21
C VAL A 10 4.26 -21.05 -21.72
N TYR A 11 5.04 -20.36 -22.54
CA TYR A 11 5.14 -18.90 -22.50
C TYR A 11 5.05 -18.40 -23.94
N ARG A 12 3.83 -18.28 -24.48
CA ARG A 12 3.59 -17.42 -25.65
C ARG A 12 3.67 -15.98 -25.17
N THR A 13 4.79 -15.32 -25.41
CA THR A 13 4.87 -13.87 -25.33
C THR A 13 4.08 -13.25 -26.49
N PRO A 14 3.27 -12.20 -26.27
CA PRO A 14 2.79 -11.40 -27.37
C PRO A 14 3.96 -10.61 -27.96
N THR A 15 4.05 -10.62 -29.30
CA THR A 15 4.96 -9.81 -30.11
C THR A 15 4.91 -8.33 -29.68
N PRO A 16 6.05 -7.67 -29.41
CA PRO A 16 6.06 -6.25 -29.08
C PRO A 16 5.77 -5.43 -30.35
N LEU A 17 4.78 -4.54 -30.27
CA LEU A 17 4.57 -3.47 -31.24
C LEU A 17 5.81 -2.54 -31.26
N ALA A 18 6.27 -2.23 -32.47
CA ALA A 18 7.43 -1.38 -32.72
C ALA A 18 7.30 0.00 -32.06
N SER A 19 8.35 0.43 -31.36
CA SER A 19 8.50 1.80 -30.85
C SER A 19 9.11 2.72 -31.92
N PRO A 20 8.65 3.97 -32.06
CA PRO A 20 9.26 4.92 -32.99
C PRO A 20 10.57 5.51 -32.43
N SER A 21 11.63 5.28 -33.21
CA SER A 21 12.80 6.13 -33.46
C SER A 21 13.16 7.29 -32.50
N SER A 22 14.30 7.09 -31.82
CA SER A 22 15.48 7.97 -31.78
C SER A 22 15.29 9.48 -31.51
N ILE A 23 15.54 9.88 -30.26
CA ILE A 23 15.98 11.24 -29.92
C ILE A 23 17.35 11.11 -29.23
N LYS A 24 18.37 11.73 -29.83
CA LYS A 24 19.76 11.74 -29.34
C LYS A 24 19.89 12.57 -28.05
N PRO A 25 20.69 12.16 -27.05
CA PRO A 25 20.93 12.99 -25.88
C PRO A 25 21.87 14.16 -26.20
N LEU A 26 21.48 15.36 -25.76
CA LEU A 26 22.29 16.57 -25.75
C LEU A 26 23.41 16.44 -24.71
N ASN A 27 24.63 16.69 -25.18
CA ASN A 27 25.89 16.62 -24.45
C ASN A 27 26.08 17.89 -23.61
N ILE A 28 25.90 17.81 -22.28
CA ILE A 28 26.14 18.94 -21.37
C ILE A 28 27.46 18.70 -20.64
N HIS A 29 28.41 19.61 -20.89
CA HIS A 29 29.76 19.59 -20.34
C HIS A 29 29.75 19.69 -18.81
N SER A 30 30.45 18.74 -18.19
CA SER A 30 30.84 18.73 -16.79
C SER A 30 31.88 19.82 -16.49
N ARG A 31 31.65 20.63 -15.44
CA ARG A 31 32.68 21.44 -14.79
C ARG A 31 32.86 20.95 -13.34
N PRO A 32 34.09 20.79 -12.84
CA PRO A 32 34.35 20.23 -11.53
C PRO A 32 34.21 21.32 -10.45
N PHE A 33 33.37 21.07 -9.43
CA PHE A 33 33.33 21.89 -8.23
C PHE A 33 34.26 21.27 -7.17
N ARG A 34 35.23 22.07 -6.73
CA ARG A 34 36.25 21.71 -5.75
C ARG A 34 35.67 21.58 -4.34
N SER A 35 36.15 20.56 -3.66
CA SER A 35 36.11 20.32 -2.22
C SER A 35 36.65 21.50 -1.41
N SER A 36 35.94 21.86 -0.34
CA SER A 36 36.51 22.55 0.82
C SER A 36 35.90 21.99 2.10
N SER A 37 36.67 21.13 2.74
CA SER A 37 36.53 20.59 4.09
C SER A 37 36.82 21.63 5.16
N LEU A 38 35.96 21.75 6.17
CA LEU A 38 36.29 22.33 7.48
C LEU A 38 35.63 21.49 8.60
N PRO A 39 36.23 21.44 9.81
CA PRO A 39 36.30 20.23 10.62
C PRO A 39 35.20 20.09 11.69
N LEU A 40 35.03 18.83 12.10
CA LEU A 40 34.34 18.37 13.31
C LEU A 40 34.89 19.05 14.57
N LEU A 41 34.01 19.60 15.41
CA LEU A 41 34.28 19.86 16.82
C LEU A 41 33.48 18.87 17.68
N SER A 42 34.22 17.94 18.27
CA SER A 42 33.78 17.03 19.34
C SER A 42 33.76 17.79 20.66
N LEU A 43 32.62 17.78 21.35
CA LEU A 43 32.53 18.11 22.77
C LEU A 43 32.10 16.86 23.54
N HIS A 44 33.07 16.24 24.19
CA HIS A 44 32.85 15.40 25.37
C HIS A 44 32.77 16.31 26.59
N SER A 45 31.81 16.08 27.50
CA SER A 45 32.12 15.81 28.91
C SER A 45 30.88 15.75 29.82
N ASN A 46 30.91 14.74 30.68
CA ASN A 46 30.43 14.68 32.06
C ASN A 46 28.92 14.52 32.36
N SER A 47 28.55 13.25 32.58
CA SER A 47 28.31 12.69 33.93
C SER A 47 27.90 13.71 35.01
N PHE A 48 26.64 13.65 35.45
CA PHE A 48 26.29 13.63 36.87
C PHE A 48 24.94 12.95 37.07
N GLY A 49 24.98 11.75 37.64
CA GLY A 49 23.79 11.10 38.18
C GLY A 49 23.42 11.73 39.53
N ARG A 50 22.13 11.90 39.78
CA ARG A 50 21.60 11.91 41.15
C ARG A 50 20.19 11.35 41.17
N PHE A 51 20.13 10.12 41.70
CA PHE A 51 18.98 9.49 42.32
C PHE A 51 18.40 10.40 43.41
N LEU A 52 17.08 10.58 43.43
CA LEU A 52 16.34 10.85 44.66
C LEU A 52 14.95 10.22 44.54
N GLN A 53 14.79 9.18 45.36
CA GLN A 53 13.60 8.38 45.60
C GLN A 53 12.85 9.01 46.77
N LEU A 54 11.54 9.21 46.66
CA LEU A 54 10.68 9.51 47.81
C LEU A 54 9.41 8.67 47.73
N LYS A 55 9.19 7.94 48.83
CA LYS A 55 8.14 6.95 49.07
C LYS A 55 6.81 7.61 49.43
N ALA A 56 5.77 6.82 49.20
CA ALA A 56 4.35 7.02 49.42
C ALA A 56 3.91 7.32 50.87
N THR A 57 2.71 7.89 50.99
CA THR A 57 1.75 7.61 52.08
C THR A 57 0.33 7.60 51.52
N ALA A 58 -0.43 6.56 51.85
CA ALA A 58 -1.84 6.34 51.56
C ALA A 58 -2.67 6.33 52.86
N ALA A 59 -3.95 6.72 52.78
CA ALA A 59 -5.13 6.39 53.61
C ALA A 59 -6.22 7.44 53.30
N ASP A 60 -7.31 7.12 52.58
CA ASP A 60 -8.57 6.43 52.96
C ASP A 60 -9.67 7.44 53.31
N ASP A 61 -10.70 7.58 52.45
CA ASP A 61 -12.07 7.06 52.69
C ASP A 61 -13.21 7.74 51.87
N ALA A 62 -14.03 6.87 51.30
CA ALA A 62 -15.50 6.88 51.10
C ALA A 62 -16.25 7.86 50.15
N ASP A 63 -16.78 7.23 49.09
CA ASP A 63 -18.13 7.33 48.49
C ASP A 63 -18.75 8.66 48.04
N THR A 64 -18.93 8.79 46.71
CA THR A 64 -20.29 8.89 46.12
C THR A 64 -20.26 8.70 44.60
N ASN A 65 -21.15 7.84 44.11
CA ASN A 65 -21.45 7.58 42.70
C ASN A 65 -21.74 8.87 41.90
N SER A 66 -21.01 9.09 40.80
CA SER A 66 -21.65 9.46 39.55
C SER A 66 -20.78 9.01 38.37
N ALA A 67 -21.24 7.95 37.70
CA ALA A 67 -20.72 7.56 36.41
C ALA A 67 -20.95 8.72 35.43
N THR A 68 -19.86 9.34 34.98
CA THR A 68 -19.86 10.14 33.75
C THR A 68 -18.82 9.54 32.82
N THR A 69 -19.33 9.05 31.71
CA THR A 69 -18.59 8.51 30.58
C THR A 69 -17.66 9.58 30.01
N ASP A 70 -16.36 9.44 30.24
CA ASP A 70 -15.33 10.22 29.57
C ASP A 70 -15.37 9.92 28.06
N ASN A 71 -15.77 10.92 27.29
CA ASN A 71 -15.70 10.92 25.84
C ASN A 71 -14.41 11.68 25.45
N PRO A 72 -13.34 11.01 24.99
CA PRO A 72 -12.02 11.62 24.87
C PRO A 72 -11.82 12.51 23.62
N ASP A 73 -12.87 12.78 22.83
CA ASP A 73 -12.78 13.55 21.58
C ASP A 73 -13.78 14.73 21.49
N ALA A 74 -13.93 15.51 22.58
CA ALA A 74 -14.64 16.79 22.49
C ALA A 74 -13.75 17.82 21.78
N TYR A 75 -13.93 17.98 20.47
CA TYR A 75 -13.29 19.06 19.72
C TYR A 75 -13.64 20.43 20.33
N GLN A 76 -12.67 21.07 20.98
CA GLN A 76 -12.89 22.37 21.60
C GLN A 76 -12.87 23.46 20.53
N GLU A 77 -14.03 24.04 20.25
CA GLU A 77 -14.15 25.17 19.31
C GLU A 77 -14.01 26.51 20.05
N TYR A 78 -13.46 27.52 19.37
CA TYR A 78 -13.38 28.89 19.90
C TYR A 78 -13.57 29.92 18.80
N GLU A 79 -14.04 31.10 19.21
CA GLU A 79 -14.34 32.21 18.31
C GLU A 79 -13.43 33.41 18.62
N VAL A 80 -13.03 34.11 17.56
CA VAL A 80 -12.06 35.19 17.64
C VAL A 80 -12.28 36.21 16.54
N GLU A 81 -12.13 37.48 16.89
CA GLU A 81 -12.16 38.62 15.97
C GLU A 81 -10.83 39.36 16.08
N ILE A 82 -10.17 39.62 14.95
CA ILE A 82 -8.86 40.28 14.88
C ILE A 82 -8.79 41.29 13.74
N GLU A 83 -7.98 42.33 13.91
CA GLU A 83 -7.77 43.37 12.91
C GLU A 83 -6.45 43.20 12.14
N GLN A 84 -6.38 43.74 10.92
CA GLN A 84 -5.14 43.76 10.15
C GLN A 84 -4.09 44.66 10.82
N PRO A 85 -2.79 44.29 10.81
CA PRO A 85 -2.23 43.05 10.28
C PRO A 85 -2.44 41.86 11.23
N TYR A 86 -3.08 40.80 10.72
CA TYR A 86 -3.51 39.67 11.56
C TYR A 86 -2.36 38.94 12.26
N GLY A 87 -1.21 38.78 11.60
CA GLY A 87 -0.07 38.06 12.16
C GLY A 87 -0.23 36.53 12.19
N LEU A 88 -1.09 35.97 11.34
CA LEU A 88 -1.26 34.52 11.16
C LEU A 88 -0.69 34.07 9.82
N LYS A 89 0.09 32.98 9.83
CA LYS A 89 0.39 32.20 8.64
C LYS A 89 -0.48 30.95 8.64
N PHE A 90 -1.01 30.63 7.47
CA PHE A 90 -1.86 29.47 7.28
C PHE A 90 -1.22 28.46 6.35
N ALA A 91 -1.49 27.18 6.60
CA ALA A 91 -1.16 26.07 5.73
C ALA A 91 -2.43 25.37 5.25
N LYS A 92 -2.36 24.83 4.02
CA LYS A 92 -3.38 23.92 3.49
C LYS A 92 -3.14 22.54 4.10
N GLY A 93 -4.10 22.04 4.86
CA GLY A 93 -4.09 20.63 5.28
C GLY A 93 -4.52 19.72 4.14
N ARG A 94 -4.24 18.42 4.27
CA ARG A 94 -4.55 17.43 3.23
C ARG A 94 -6.03 17.19 3.00
N ASP A 95 -6.85 17.43 4.02
CA ASP A 95 -8.32 17.46 3.92
C ASP A 95 -8.84 18.68 3.15
N GLY A 96 -7.94 19.56 2.69
CA GLY A 96 -8.25 20.81 2.02
C GLY A 96 -8.62 21.92 2.98
N ALA A 97 -8.64 21.71 4.30
CA ALA A 97 -8.95 22.74 5.27
C ALA A 97 -7.76 23.68 5.53
N THR A 98 -8.03 24.75 6.27
CA THR A 98 -7.04 25.80 6.58
C THR A 98 -6.60 25.66 8.03
N TYR A 99 -5.29 25.62 8.26
CA TYR A 99 -4.68 25.43 9.57
C TYR A 99 -3.69 26.55 9.89
N ILE A 100 -3.48 26.85 11.18
CA ILE A 100 -2.45 27.80 11.62
C ILE A 100 -1.08 27.14 11.52
N ASP A 101 -0.20 27.74 10.72
CA ASP A 101 1.18 27.31 10.50
C ASP A 101 2.15 28.07 11.41
N ALA A 102 1.93 29.38 11.58
CA ALA A 102 2.72 30.20 12.49
C ALA A 102 1.95 31.42 12.98
N ILE A 103 2.36 31.93 14.15
CA ILE A 103 1.83 33.15 14.77
C ILE A 103 3.00 34.13 14.90
N ALA A 104 2.85 35.33 14.37
CA ALA A 104 3.88 36.36 14.40
C ALA A 104 3.80 37.16 15.72
N PRO A 105 4.92 37.29 16.48
CA PRO A 105 4.90 37.94 17.78
C PRO A 105 4.58 39.43 17.67
N GLY A 106 3.82 39.96 18.64
CA GLY A 106 3.47 41.39 18.76
C GLY A 106 2.36 41.88 17.82
N LEU A 107 1.77 41.01 16.99
CA LEU A 107 0.66 41.36 16.08
C LEU A 107 -0.71 40.97 16.65
N SER A 108 -1.78 41.31 15.94
CA SER A 108 -3.16 41.18 16.43
C SER A 108 -3.48 39.78 16.96
N ALA A 109 -3.11 38.71 16.24
CA ALA A 109 -3.35 37.34 16.68
C ALA A 109 -2.57 36.96 17.95
N ASP A 110 -1.29 37.33 18.03
CA ASP A 110 -0.44 37.06 19.20
C ASP A 110 -0.96 37.75 20.46
N LYS A 111 -1.39 39.01 20.35
CA LYS A 111 -1.99 39.78 21.45
C LYS A 111 -3.25 39.14 22.03
N THR A 112 -3.98 38.35 21.26
CA THR A 112 -5.17 37.65 21.77
C THR A 112 -4.81 36.51 22.72
N GLY A 113 -3.63 35.89 22.58
CA GLY A 113 -3.25 34.67 23.30
C GLY A 113 -4.14 33.46 23.02
N LYS A 114 -5.11 33.55 22.08
CA LYS A 114 -6.10 32.51 21.84
C LYS A 114 -5.65 31.45 20.85
N PHE A 115 -4.72 31.76 19.95
CA PHE A 115 -4.33 30.87 18.87
C PHE A 115 -3.26 29.87 19.29
N THR A 116 -3.33 28.66 18.75
CA THR A 116 -2.27 27.65 18.87
C THR A 116 -1.88 27.18 17.47
N ILE A 117 -0.59 26.93 17.24
CA ILE A 117 -0.13 26.35 15.98
C ILE A 117 -0.82 24.99 15.77
N GLY A 118 -1.34 24.76 14.57
CA GLY A 118 -2.09 23.57 14.19
C GLY A 118 -3.61 23.68 14.36
N ASP A 119 -4.14 24.74 14.95
CA ASP A 119 -5.60 24.95 15.03
C ASP A 119 -6.24 25.06 13.64
N LYS A 120 -7.45 24.51 13.48
CA LYS A 120 -8.19 24.44 12.20
C LYS A 120 -9.23 25.55 12.11
N VAL A 121 -9.35 26.19 10.96
CA VAL A 121 -10.44 27.15 10.66
C VAL A 121 -11.71 26.37 10.28
N ILE A 122 -12.80 26.61 11.01
CA ILE A 122 -14.12 25.98 10.80
C ILE A 122 -15.11 26.92 10.12
N ALA A 123 -15.03 28.22 10.39
CA ALA A 123 -15.83 29.24 9.73
C ALA A 123 -15.09 30.58 9.67
N THR A 124 -15.41 31.41 8.68
CA THR A 124 -14.85 32.75 8.54
C THR A 124 -15.91 33.72 8.06
N SER A 125 -15.78 34.99 8.45
CA SER A 125 -16.63 36.06 7.94
C SER A 125 -16.42 36.30 6.45
N ALA A 126 -17.46 36.72 5.73
CA ALA A 126 -17.43 37.05 4.30
C ALA A 126 -16.40 38.15 3.95
N VAL A 127 -16.15 38.45 2.67
CA VAL A 127 -15.25 39.56 2.31
C VAL A 127 -15.84 40.92 2.72
N PHE A 128 -17.16 41.06 2.59
CA PHE A 128 -17.93 42.25 2.93
C PHE A 128 -19.08 41.86 3.87
N GLY A 129 -19.34 42.68 4.89
CA GLY A 129 -20.41 42.44 5.87
C GLY A 129 -20.04 41.53 7.04
N THR A 130 -21.02 41.19 7.87
CA THR A 130 -20.85 40.44 9.13
C THR A 130 -21.28 38.98 9.03
N GLU A 131 -21.66 38.52 7.83
CA GLU A 131 -22.08 37.13 7.61
C GLU A 131 -20.92 36.15 7.81
N ILE A 132 -21.21 35.05 8.51
CA ILE A 132 -20.24 33.99 8.81
C ILE A 132 -20.60 32.77 7.98
N TRP A 133 -19.63 32.27 7.21
CA TRP A 133 -19.79 31.10 6.37
C TRP A 133 -18.84 29.98 6.82
N PRO A 134 -19.25 28.71 6.70
CA PRO A 134 -18.35 27.58 6.93
C PRO A 134 -17.08 27.73 6.08
N ALA A 135 -15.93 27.42 6.68
CA ALA A 135 -14.66 27.48 6.01
C ALA A 135 -14.65 26.44 4.89
N ALA A 136 -14.57 26.93 3.66
CA ALA A 136 -14.47 26.10 2.47
C ALA A 136 -13.01 25.58 2.31
N GLU A 137 -12.75 24.95 1.17
CA GLU A 137 -11.39 24.57 0.78
C GLU A 137 -10.41 25.76 0.90
N TYR A 138 -9.18 25.49 1.35
CA TYR A 138 -8.11 26.43 1.66
C TYR A 138 -8.00 27.63 0.73
N GLY A 139 -8.09 27.42 -0.59
CA GLY A 139 -8.01 28.52 -1.55
C GLY A 139 -9.11 29.57 -1.36
N ARG A 140 -10.35 29.12 -1.12
CA ARG A 140 -11.51 29.99 -0.90
C ARG A 140 -11.44 30.69 0.47
N THR A 141 -11.10 29.94 1.51
CA THR A 141 -10.92 30.47 2.88
C THR A 141 -9.77 31.50 2.93
N MET A 142 -8.66 31.24 2.23
CA MET A 142 -7.57 32.21 2.15
C MET A 142 -7.92 33.42 1.30
N TYR A 143 -8.73 33.26 0.24
CA TYR A 143 -9.22 34.39 -0.54
C TYR A 143 -10.05 35.33 0.35
N THR A 144 -10.99 34.80 1.14
CA THR A 144 -11.81 35.62 2.03
C THR A 144 -10.98 36.33 3.08
N ILE A 145 -10.07 35.60 3.74
CA ILE A 145 -9.18 36.16 4.77
C ILE A 145 -8.30 37.29 4.21
N ARG A 146 -7.72 37.11 3.01
CA ARG A 146 -6.80 38.09 2.40
C ARG A 146 -7.52 39.33 1.88
N GLN A 147 -8.72 39.17 1.35
CA GLN A 147 -9.49 40.27 0.76
C GLN A 147 -10.41 40.98 1.76
N ARG A 148 -10.51 40.46 2.99
CA ARG A 148 -11.38 41.00 4.05
C ARG A 148 -11.07 42.48 4.31
N ILE A 149 -12.10 43.30 4.22
CA ILE A 149 -12.08 44.71 4.61
C ILE A 149 -12.74 44.83 5.99
N GLY A 150 -11.99 45.30 6.99
CA GLY A 150 -12.43 45.39 8.39
C GLY A 150 -12.00 44.18 9.24
N PRO A 151 -12.52 44.07 10.47
CA PRO A 151 -12.16 42.99 11.39
C PRO A 151 -12.49 41.61 10.82
N LEU A 152 -11.59 40.65 10.99
CA LEU A 152 -11.77 39.26 10.57
C LEU A 152 -12.31 38.44 11.73
N TYR A 153 -13.50 37.89 11.56
CA TYR A 153 -14.05 36.91 12.49
C TYR A 153 -13.75 35.48 12.00
N MET A 154 -13.36 34.61 12.92
CA MET A 154 -13.13 33.19 12.66
C MET A 154 -13.68 32.32 13.79
N LYS A 155 -14.29 31.20 13.41
CA LYS A 155 -14.55 30.06 14.28
C LYS A 155 -13.45 29.02 14.05
N MET A 156 -12.82 28.58 15.12
CA MET A 156 -11.63 27.74 15.11
C MET A 156 -11.87 26.46 15.91
N GLN A 157 -11.12 25.42 15.60
CA GLN A 157 -11.09 24.16 16.34
C GLN A 157 -9.68 23.96 16.92
N LYS A 158 -9.60 23.76 18.23
CA LYS A 158 -8.35 23.48 18.94
C LYS A 158 -7.79 22.14 18.53
N ARG A 159 -6.47 22.13 18.26
CA ARG A 159 -5.74 20.89 17.97
C ARG A 159 -4.51 20.68 18.86
N PHE A 160 -4.35 21.50 19.90
CA PHE A 160 -3.34 21.34 20.95
C PHE A 160 -1.90 21.10 20.43
N GLY A 161 -1.50 21.79 19.36
CA GLY A 161 -0.16 21.63 18.78
C GLY A 161 0.02 20.42 17.87
N ASN A 162 -1.07 19.70 17.52
CA ASN A 162 -1.02 18.60 16.57
C ASN A 162 -0.71 19.13 15.15
N LEU A 163 0.54 18.93 14.74
CA LEU A 163 1.07 19.29 13.41
C LEU A 163 0.82 18.20 12.34
N ASP A 164 0.13 17.11 12.69
CA ASP A 164 -0.25 16.05 11.75
C ASP A 164 -1.46 16.48 10.90
N TYR A 165 -1.26 17.55 10.13
CA TYR A 165 -2.09 17.95 9.00
C TYR A 165 -1.32 17.80 7.67
N GLY A 166 -0.09 17.24 7.71
CA GLY A 166 0.83 17.23 6.57
C GLY A 166 2.04 16.28 6.58
N ALA A 167 2.23 15.36 7.53
CA ALA A 167 3.48 14.57 7.63
C ALA A 167 3.41 13.05 7.36
N ALA A 168 2.25 12.45 7.10
CA ALA A 168 2.20 11.03 6.68
C ALA A 168 2.57 10.86 5.18
N GLN A 169 3.20 9.81 4.70
CA GLN A 169 3.30 9.62 3.25
C GLN A 169 1.88 9.34 2.71
N LEU A 170 1.37 10.11 1.72
CA LEU A 170 0.10 9.74 1.07
C LEU A 170 0.26 8.37 0.44
N SER A 171 -0.76 7.53 0.53
CA SER A 171 -0.77 6.31 -0.28
C SER A 171 -0.89 6.73 -1.75
N GLU A 172 -0.19 6.02 -2.63
CA GLU A 172 -0.22 6.29 -4.08
C GLU A 172 -1.65 6.37 -4.64
N LYS A 173 -2.59 5.66 -4.03
CA LYS A 173 -4.02 5.65 -4.37
C LYS A 173 -4.70 7.00 -4.17
N GLU A 174 -4.30 7.77 -3.15
CA GLU A 174 -4.90 9.06 -2.82
C GLU A 174 -4.38 10.16 -3.73
N ILE A 175 -3.08 10.13 -4.08
CA ILE A 175 -2.48 11.03 -5.06
C ILE A 175 -3.16 10.83 -6.42
N ILE A 176 -3.30 9.58 -6.86
CA ILE A 176 -3.96 9.25 -8.12
C ILE A 176 -5.45 9.68 -8.13
N ARG A 177 -6.17 9.52 -7.01
CA ARG A 177 -7.58 9.92 -6.91
C ARG A 177 -7.74 11.45 -6.96
N ALA A 178 -6.91 12.19 -6.22
CA ALA A 178 -6.96 13.64 -6.19
C ALA A 178 -6.68 14.26 -7.57
N GLU A 179 -5.70 13.72 -8.31
CA GLU A 179 -5.34 14.23 -9.64
C GLU A 179 -6.34 13.83 -10.74
N ARG A 180 -6.96 12.65 -10.65
CA ARG A 180 -8.07 12.31 -11.56
C ARG A 180 -9.26 13.27 -11.41
N ASN A 181 -9.55 13.69 -10.18
CA ASN A 181 -10.64 14.60 -9.89
C ASN A 181 -10.32 16.05 -10.32
N SER A 182 -9.05 16.43 -10.44
CA SER A 182 -8.63 17.78 -10.86
C SER A 182 -8.56 17.96 -12.39
N GLY A 183 -8.74 16.90 -13.17
CA GLY A 183 -8.70 16.95 -14.63
C GLY A 183 -7.31 17.22 -15.23
N PHE A 184 -6.26 17.25 -14.41
CA PHE A 184 -4.87 17.46 -14.81
C PHE A 184 -4.00 16.32 -14.30
N ILE A 185 -3.43 15.53 -15.22
CA ILE A 185 -2.46 14.48 -14.88
C ILE A 185 -1.10 15.14 -14.73
N SER A 186 -0.59 15.21 -13.50
CA SER A 186 0.74 15.76 -13.26
C SER A 186 1.84 14.75 -13.58
N ASP A 187 3.07 15.23 -13.76
CA ASP A 187 4.25 14.37 -13.91
C ASP A 187 4.46 13.44 -12.70
N ARG A 188 3.96 13.80 -11.52
CA ARG A 188 4.03 12.97 -10.32
C ARG A 188 3.16 11.71 -10.41
N VAL A 189 1.95 11.78 -10.97
CA VAL A 189 1.15 10.56 -11.20
C VAL A 189 1.78 9.67 -12.26
N ARG A 190 2.38 10.25 -13.31
CA ARG A 190 3.15 9.48 -14.31
C ARG A 190 4.32 8.76 -13.66
N GLU A 191 5.06 9.43 -12.77
CA GLU A 191 6.16 8.82 -12.02
C GLU A 191 5.68 7.68 -11.11
N ILE A 192 4.60 7.86 -10.36
CA ILE A 192 4.00 6.82 -9.52
C ILE A 192 3.57 5.60 -10.35
N GLN A 193 2.94 5.83 -11.50
CA GLN A 193 2.55 4.75 -12.40
C GLN A 193 3.77 3.99 -12.94
N LEU A 194 4.82 4.72 -13.32
CA LEU A 194 6.07 4.12 -13.80
C LEU A 194 6.74 3.29 -12.70
N GLN A 195 6.83 3.81 -11.48
CA GLN A 195 7.40 3.09 -10.34
C GLN A 195 6.58 1.84 -9.96
N ASN A 196 5.25 1.92 -10.04
CA ASN A 196 4.38 0.76 -9.80
C ASN A 196 4.51 -0.30 -10.88
N TYR A 197 4.62 0.15 -12.13
CA TYR A 197 4.91 -0.75 -13.25
C TYR A 197 6.27 -1.43 -13.05
N GLN A 198 7.32 -0.67 -12.72
CA GLN A 198 8.65 -1.20 -12.44
C GLN A 198 8.63 -2.22 -11.30
N ARG A 199 8.04 -1.88 -10.15
CA ARG A 199 7.88 -2.80 -9.01
C ARG A 199 7.16 -4.09 -9.40
N LYS A 200 6.07 -3.98 -10.17
CA LYS A 200 5.34 -5.16 -10.65
C LYS A 200 6.20 -6.03 -11.57
N MET A 201 6.96 -5.41 -12.48
CA MET A 201 7.85 -6.12 -13.40
C MET A 201 9.02 -6.78 -12.66
N GLU A 202 9.62 -6.10 -11.67
CA GLU A 202 10.70 -6.65 -10.83
C GLU A 202 10.22 -7.84 -10.00
N GLN A 203 9.02 -7.75 -9.40
CA GLN A 203 8.43 -8.87 -8.67
C GLN A 203 8.21 -10.07 -9.59
N LYS A 204 7.69 -9.84 -10.81
CA LYS A 204 7.53 -10.90 -11.81
C LYS A 204 8.87 -11.54 -12.18
N GLN A 205 9.89 -10.74 -12.49
CA GLN A 205 11.23 -11.24 -12.81
C GLN A 205 11.85 -12.03 -11.66
N ARG A 206 11.65 -11.57 -10.42
CA ARG A 206 12.12 -12.29 -9.24
C ARG A 206 11.44 -13.66 -9.11
N ARG A 207 10.12 -13.73 -9.24
CA ARG A 207 9.38 -15.01 -9.22
C ARG A 207 9.84 -15.96 -10.33
N GLU A 208 10.02 -15.47 -11.55
CA GLU A 208 10.54 -16.27 -12.66
C GLU A 208 11.96 -16.80 -12.38
N LYS A 209 12.81 -16.00 -11.72
CA LYS A 209 14.15 -16.40 -11.32
C LYS A 209 14.10 -17.48 -10.23
N GLU A 210 13.32 -17.28 -9.18
CA GLU A 210 13.14 -18.24 -8.08
C GLU A 210 12.55 -19.56 -8.58
N LEU A 211 11.55 -19.52 -9.46
CA LEU A 211 10.99 -20.70 -10.10
C LEU A 211 12.06 -21.47 -10.90
N ARG A 212 12.89 -20.76 -11.67
CA ARG A 212 13.99 -21.37 -12.44
C ARG A 212 15.05 -22.00 -11.53
N GLU A 213 15.44 -21.30 -10.46
CA GLU A 213 16.37 -21.81 -9.45
C GLU A 213 15.81 -23.07 -8.77
N GLY A 214 14.54 -23.05 -8.37
CA GLY A 214 13.86 -24.21 -7.80
C GLY A 214 13.86 -25.41 -8.75
N LEU A 215 13.57 -25.20 -10.03
CA LEU A 215 13.63 -26.27 -11.04
C LEU A 215 15.06 -26.83 -11.22
N GLN A 216 16.09 -26.01 -11.10
CA GLN A 216 17.49 -26.47 -11.18
C GLN A 216 17.89 -27.29 -9.95
N LEU A 217 17.51 -26.84 -8.76
CA LEU A 217 17.71 -27.58 -7.51
C LEU A 217 16.98 -28.92 -7.53
N TYR A 218 15.73 -28.93 -8.02
CA TYR A 218 14.92 -30.12 -8.17
C TYR A 218 15.61 -31.16 -9.05
N LYS A 219 16.09 -30.75 -10.23
CA LYS A 219 16.85 -31.62 -11.16
C LYS A 219 18.13 -32.16 -10.55
N SER A 220 18.68 -31.49 -9.55
CA SER A 220 19.89 -31.90 -8.82
C SER A 220 19.57 -32.82 -7.63
N GLY A 221 18.30 -33.20 -7.42
CA GLY A 221 17.86 -34.05 -6.31
C GLY A 221 17.72 -33.32 -4.97
N LYS A 222 17.91 -31.99 -4.95
CA LYS A 222 17.84 -31.16 -3.75
C LYS A 222 16.40 -30.71 -3.50
N TYR A 223 15.54 -31.65 -3.14
CA TYR A 223 14.08 -31.42 -3.12
C TYR A 223 13.63 -30.43 -2.03
N GLU A 224 14.30 -30.39 -0.87
CA GLU A 224 14.00 -29.43 0.19
C GLU A 224 14.35 -28.00 -0.23
N GLU A 225 15.57 -27.78 -0.75
CA GLU A 225 16.00 -26.47 -1.28
C GLU A 225 15.12 -26.02 -2.46
N ALA A 226 14.71 -26.97 -3.33
CA ALA A 226 13.80 -26.69 -4.43
C ALA A 226 12.41 -26.25 -3.94
N ARG A 227 11.88 -26.94 -2.93
CA ARG A 227 10.58 -26.61 -2.32
C ARG A 227 10.59 -25.19 -1.77
N GLU A 228 11.65 -24.80 -1.04
CA GLU A 228 11.78 -23.45 -0.47
C GLU A 228 11.67 -22.37 -1.56
N LYS A 229 12.29 -22.58 -2.73
CA LYS A 229 12.20 -21.64 -3.86
C LYS A 229 10.79 -21.56 -4.42
N PHE A 230 10.09 -22.68 -4.56
CA PHE A 230 8.71 -22.68 -5.05
C PHE A 230 7.74 -22.05 -4.03
N GLU A 231 7.92 -22.28 -2.73
CA GLU A 231 7.15 -21.64 -1.67
C GLU A 231 7.40 -20.12 -1.61
N SER A 232 8.63 -19.67 -1.91
CA SER A 232 8.95 -18.24 -2.05
C SER A 232 8.17 -17.57 -3.19
N VAL A 233 7.99 -18.28 -4.31
CA VAL A 233 7.13 -17.83 -5.42
C VAL A 233 5.68 -17.69 -4.95
N LEU A 234 5.16 -18.67 -4.20
CA LEU A 234 3.79 -18.63 -3.65
C LEU A 234 3.59 -17.48 -2.65
N GLY A 235 4.61 -17.17 -1.84
CA GLY A 235 4.61 -16.08 -0.87
C GLY A 235 4.73 -14.67 -1.47
N SER A 236 4.96 -14.54 -2.78
CA SER A 236 5.23 -13.25 -3.44
C SER A 236 4.10 -12.78 -4.38
N MET A 237 2.85 -13.10 -3.99
CA MET A 237 1.62 -12.71 -4.68
C MET A 237 1.66 -13.05 -6.19
N PRO A 238 1.81 -14.33 -6.55
CA PRO A 238 1.81 -14.77 -7.93
C PRO A 238 0.44 -14.58 -8.59
N THR A 239 0.44 -14.57 -9.92
CA THR A 239 -0.80 -14.80 -10.69
C THR A 239 -1.33 -16.22 -10.48
N PRO A 240 -2.61 -16.52 -10.73
CA PRO A 240 -3.15 -17.88 -10.61
C PRO A 240 -2.33 -18.91 -11.42
N ASP A 241 -1.93 -18.57 -12.64
CA ASP A 241 -1.09 -19.43 -13.50
C ASP A 241 0.29 -19.71 -12.88
N GLU A 242 0.94 -18.69 -12.32
CA GLU A 242 2.22 -18.85 -11.64
C GLU A 242 2.06 -19.68 -10.35
N ALA A 243 0.97 -19.46 -9.61
CA ALA A 243 0.65 -20.17 -8.38
C ALA A 243 0.37 -21.65 -8.63
N SER A 244 -0.43 -21.97 -9.65
CA SER A 244 -0.79 -23.34 -10.00
C SER A 244 0.45 -24.16 -10.37
N VAL A 245 1.37 -23.57 -11.15
CA VAL A 245 2.65 -24.19 -11.52
C VAL A 245 3.57 -24.36 -10.31
N ALA A 246 3.70 -23.33 -9.46
CA ALA A 246 4.55 -23.40 -8.27
C ALA A 246 4.03 -24.46 -7.27
N SER A 247 2.72 -24.48 -6.97
CA SER A 247 2.09 -25.47 -6.10
C SER A 247 2.23 -26.90 -6.65
N TYR A 248 2.11 -27.10 -7.96
CA TYR A 248 2.36 -28.40 -8.59
C TYR A 248 3.80 -28.88 -8.36
N ASN A 249 4.79 -27.98 -8.51
CA ASN A 249 6.18 -28.32 -8.25
C ASN A 249 6.45 -28.57 -6.76
N VAL A 250 5.79 -27.85 -5.85
CA VAL A 250 5.81 -28.15 -4.39
C VAL A 250 5.28 -29.57 -4.12
N ALA A 251 4.16 -29.96 -4.74
CA ALA A 251 3.62 -31.31 -4.63
C ALA A 251 4.62 -32.37 -5.12
N CYS A 252 5.32 -32.09 -6.23
CA CYS A 252 6.39 -32.95 -6.73
C CYS A 252 7.56 -33.08 -5.73
N CYS A 253 7.96 -31.99 -5.05
CA CYS A 253 8.97 -32.05 -3.98
C CYS A 253 8.51 -32.92 -2.81
N TYR A 254 7.31 -32.67 -2.28
CA TYR A 254 6.77 -33.44 -1.15
C TYR A 254 6.62 -34.92 -1.47
N SER A 255 6.20 -35.25 -2.70
CA SER A 255 6.16 -36.62 -3.20
C SER A 255 7.55 -37.28 -3.14
N LYS A 256 8.60 -36.63 -3.66
CA LYS A 256 9.98 -37.16 -3.62
C LYS A 256 10.52 -37.31 -2.20
N LEU A 257 10.07 -36.48 -1.28
CA LEU A 257 10.39 -36.54 0.15
C LEU A 257 9.51 -37.54 0.93
N ASN A 258 8.60 -38.24 0.25
CA ASN A 258 7.63 -39.17 0.84
C ASN A 258 6.70 -38.55 1.90
N GLN A 259 6.44 -37.24 1.78
CA GLN A 259 5.57 -36.48 2.66
C GLN A 259 4.17 -36.38 2.02
N ILE A 260 3.46 -37.51 2.05
CA ILE A 260 2.24 -37.72 1.26
C ILE A 260 1.17 -36.66 1.50
N GLN A 261 0.82 -36.37 2.76
CA GLN A 261 -0.29 -35.46 3.05
C GLN A 261 0.00 -34.01 2.68
N ALA A 262 1.24 -33.55 2.90
CA ALA A 262 1.67 -32.22 2.46
C ALA A 262 1.66 -32.12 0.92
N GLY A 263 2.08 -33.19 0.23
CA GLY A 263 2.06 -33.24 -1.23
C GLY A 263 0.65 -33.22 -1.81
N LEU A 264 -0.30 -33.93 -1.20
CA LEU A 264 -1.70 -33.91 -1.62
C LEU A 264 -2.34 -32.53 -1.39
N SER A 265 -2.04 -31.87 -0.28
CA SER A 265 -2.48 -30.49 -0.03
C SER A 265 -1.96 -29.53 -1.09
N ALA A 266 -0.66 -29.60 -1.41
CA ALA A 266 -0.07 -28.75 -2.45
C ALA A 266 -0.62 -29.05 -3.85
N LEU A 267 -0.94 -30.32 -4.14
CA LEU A 267 -1.57 -30.71 -5.40
C LEU A 267 -3.01 -30.16 -5.49
N GLU A 268 -3.78 -30.22 -4.40
CA GLU A 268 -5.10 -29.62 -4.33
C GLU A 268 -5.04 -28.10 -4.55
N ASP A 269 -4.06 -27.43 -3.95
CA ASP A 269 -3.83 -25.99 -4.18
C ASP A 269 -3.52 -25.70 -5.66
N ALA A 270 -2.69 -26.52 -6.31
CA ALA A 270 -2.42 -26.37 -7.74
C ALA A 270 -3.71 -26.48 -8.58
N LEU A 271 -4.55 -27.45 -8.28
CA LEU A 271 -5.84 -27.67 -8.95
C LEU A 271 -6.82 -26.50 -8.72
N LYS A 272 -6.91 -25.99 -7.49
CA LYS A 272 -7.74 -24.82 -7.16
C LYS A 272 -7.31 -23.55 -7.89
N GLN A 273 -6.01 -23.41 -8.17
CA GLN A 273 -5.46 -22.29 -8.93
C GLN A 273 -5.56 -22.46 -10.44
N GLY A 274 -6.18 -23.55 -10.92
CA GLY A 274 -6.40 -23.79 -12.35
C GLY A 274 -5.31 -24.60 -13.04
N TYR A 275 -4.64 -25.52 -12.36
CA TYR A 275 -3.75 -26.46 -13.03
C TYR A 275 -4.56 -27.49 -13.86
N GLU A 276 -4.41 -27.47 -15.18
CA GLU A 276 -5.28 -28.24 -16.09
C GLU A 276 -4.65 -29.51 -16.68
N ASP A 277 -3.35 -29.76 -16.50
CA ASP A 277 -2.69 -30.96 -17.07
C ASP A 277 -2.94 -32.20 -16.19
N PHE A 278 -4.20 -32.61 -16.09
CA PHE A 278 -4.63 -33.77 -15.32
C PHE A 278 -4.02 -35.08 -15.83
N LYS A 279 -3.72 -35.17 -17.13
CA LYS A 279 -3.02 -36.33 -17.71
C LYS A 279 -1.64 -36.45 -17.09
N ARG A 280 -0.92 -35.33 -16.96
CA ARG A 280 0.37 -35.29 -16.29
C ARG A 280 0.25 -35.65 -14.82
N ILE A 281 -0.71 -35.11 -14.07
CA ILE A 281 -0.90 -35.47 -12.65
C ILE A 281 -1.00 -37.00 -12.46
N ARG A 282 -1.73 -37.69 -13.34
CA ARG A 282 -1.92 -39.15 -13.28
C ARG A 282 -0.72 -39.98 -13.72
N THR A 283 0.24 -39.41 -14.44
CA THR A 283 1.34 -40.16 -15.07
C THR A 283 2.73 -39.72 -14.62
N ASP A 284 2.86 -38.53 -14.03
CA ASP A 284 4.15 -37.95 -13.68
C ASP A 284 4.89 -38.84 -12.66
N PRO A 285 6.08 -39.35 -12.99
CA PRO A 285 6.88 -40.16 -12.06
C PRO A 285 7.26 -39.40 -10.79
N ASP A 286 7.24 -38.08 -10.81
CA ASP A 286 7.53 -37.27 -9.64
C ASP A 286 6.41 -37.31 -8.62
N LEU A 287 5.18 -37.62 -9.03
CA LEU A 287 4.01 -37.82 -8.17
C LEU A 287 3.72 -39.29 -7.85
N ALA A 288 4.64 -40.21 -8.17
CA ALA A 288 4.43 -41.64 -7.95
C ALA A 288 4.10 -42.00 -6.49
N ASN A 289 4.75 -41.35 -5.51
CA ASN A 289 4.49 -41.60 -4.09
C ASN A 289 3.12 -41.07 -3.65
N LEU A 290 2.65 -39.92 -4.17
CA LEU A 290 1.30 -39.45 -3.84
C LEU A 290 0.21 -40.38 -4.38
N ARG A 291 0.44 -40.95 -5.57
CA ARG A 291 -0.48 -41.91 -6.21
C ARG A 291 -0.67 -43.21 -5.42
N THR A 292 0.18 -43.51 -4.43
CA THR A 292 -0.04 -44.69 -3.57
C THR A 292 -1.09 -44.45 -2.49
N SER A 293 -1.50 -43.20 -2.25
CA SER A 293 -2.55 -42.87 -1.28
C SER A 293 -3.95 -43.01 -1.87
N ALA A 294 -4.88 -43.58 -1.12
CA ALA A 294 -6.30 -43.60 -1.48
C ALA A 294 -6.91 -42.19 -1.59
N ASP A 295 -6.34 -41.22 -0.87
CA ASP A 295 -6.77 -39.82 -0.89
C ASP A 295 -6.47 -39.14 -2.24
N PHE A 296 -5.49 -39.65 -3.02
CA PHE A 296 -5.15 -39.11 -4.34
C PHE A 296 -6.30 -39.26 -5.34
N GLU A 297 -6.89 -40.45 -5.42
CA GLU A 297 -8.04 -40.72 -6.29
C GLU A 297 -9.26 -39.92 -5.85
N THR A 298 -9.47 -39.80 -4.54
CA THR A 298 -10.54 -38.98 -3.98
C THR A 298 -10.37 -37.51 -4.34
N LEU A 299 -9.14 -36.98 -4.28
CA LEU A 299 -8.82 -35.62 -4.69
C LEU A 299 -9.12 -35.42 -6.18
N LEU A 300 -8.61 -36.29 -7.06
CA LEU A 300 -8.80 -36.13 -8.51
C LEU A 300 -10.27 -36.21 -8.92
N LYS A 301 -11.05 -37.14 -8.32
CA LYS A 301 -12.47 -37.28 -8.62
C LYS A 301 -13.25 -35.99 -8.38
N LYS A 302 -12.93 -35.23 -7.32
CA LYS A 302 -13.56 -33.92 -7.04
C LYS A 302 -13.39 -32.92 -8.18
N PHE A 303 -12.23 -32.93 -8.84
CA PHE A 303 -11.90 -31.99 -9.92
C PHE A 303 -12.27 -32.53 -11.31
N ASP A 304 -12.31 -33.86 -11.50
CA ASP A 304 -12.84 -34.46 -12.72
C ASP A 304 -14.35 -34.21 -12.86
N GLU A 305 -15.11 -34.41 -11.78
CA GLU A 305 -16.56 -34.19 -11.79
C GLU A 305 -16.95 -32.73 -12.02
N SER A 306 -16.22 -31.79 -11.40
CA SER A 306 -16.47 -30.35 -11.61
C SER A 306 -16.18 -29.93 -13.05
N PHE A 307 -15.08 -30.40 -13.65
CA PHE A 307 -14.74 -30.10 -15.04
C PHE A 307 -15.75 -30.70 -16.03
N ILE A 308 -16.19 -31.94 -15.80
CA ILE A 308 -17.22 -32.58 -16.64
C ILE A 308 -18.54 -31.82 -16.55
N ASN A 309 -18.95 -31.41 -15.35
CA ASN A 309 -20.21 -30.70 -15.15
C ASN A 309 -20.19 -29.29 -15.77
N GLU A 310 -19.12 -28.52 -15.56
CA GLU A 310 -18.99 -27.19 -16.18
C GLU A 310 -18.96 -27.27 -17.71
N ASN A 311 -18.21 -28.22 -18.28
CA ASN A 311 -18.15 -28.39 -19.73
C ASN A 311 -19.48 -28.86 -20.32
N ALA A 312 -20.17 -29.79 -19.65
CA ALA A 312 -21.50 -30.23 -20.06
C ALA A 312 -22.51 -29.07 -20.02
N ILE A 313 -22.50 -28.26 -18.95
CA ILE A 313 -23.36 -27.07 -18.81
C ILE A 313 -23.03 -26.04 -19.88
N ASN A 314 -21.75 -25.77 -20.15
CA ASN A 314 -21.33 -24.80 -21.15
C ASN A 314 -21.65 -25.27 -22.58
N ALA A 315 -21.50 -26.56 -22.88
CA ALA A 315 -21.90 -27.15 -24.15
C ALA A 315 -23.42 -27.06 -24.37
N ILE A 316 -24.22 -27.36 -23.34
CA ILE A 316 -25.68 -27.19 -23.36
C ILE A 316 -26.05 -25.72 -23.59
N LYS A 317 -25.48 -24.79 -22.82
CA LYS A 317 -25.72 -23.35 -22.99
C LYS A 317 -25.36 -22.85 -24.38
N SER A 318 -24.25 -23.32 -24.95
CA SER A 318 -23.85 -22.98 -26.33
C SER A 318 -24.83 -23.54 -27.36
N LEU A 319 -25.31 -24.78 -27.17
CA LEU A 319 -26.29 -25.40 -28.05
C LEU A 319 -27.62 -24.63 -28.03
N PHE A 320 -28.14 -24.28 -26.85
CA PHE A 320 -29.39 -23.52 -26.71
C PHE A 320 -29.25 -22.03 -27.06
N GLY A 321 -28.08 -21.42 -26.88
CA GLY A 321 -27.80 -20.05 -27.30
C GLY A 321 -27.78 -19.84 -28.82
N LEU A 322 -27.56 -20.90 -29.60
CA LEU A 322 -27.69 -20.91 -31.06
C LEU A 322 -29.15 -20.95 -31.53
N PHE A 323 -30.08 -21.45 -30.72
CA PHE A 323 -31.52 -21.53 -31.05
C PHE A 323 -32.33 -20.28 -30.67
N ASN A 324 -31.73 -19.33 -29.94
CA ASN A 324 -32.38 -18.08 -29.49
C ASN A 324 -31.95 -16.82 -30.26
N ARG A 325 -31.29 -16.97 -31.42
CA ARG A 325 -31.08 -15.86 -32.37
C ARG A 325 -31.96 -16.07 -33.60
N ASN A 326 -33.18 -15.54 -33.55
CA ASN A 326 -33.97 -15.20 -34.73
C ASN A 326 -34.64 -13.85 -34.48
#